data_AF-A0AAE8SS14-F1
#
_entry.id   AF-A0AAE8SS14-F1
#
_cell.length_a   1.000
_cell.length_b   1.000
_cell.length_c   1.000
_cell.angle_alpha   90.00
_cell.angle_beta   90.00
_cell.angle_gamma   90.00
#
_symmetry.space_group_name_H-M   'P 1'
#
loop_
_entity.id
_entity.type
_entity.pdbx_description
1 polymer ?
#
loop_
_entity_poly.entity_id
_entity_poly.type
_entity_poly.pdbx_seq_one_letter_code
_entity_poly.pdbx_strand_id
1 'polypeptide(L)'
;MPGMAPEKTDGRRSSPRPRLFAQRQLPTLIPPPEPFSPITLRVNTSVHVTHDNNIVCLRSAPEEAAGEAARLVMEAIKAGAAGSGGVPMIDEDGRPRPLVVEVEAGWRVEGAGNVIGREDVARDIVRARLGRG
;
A
#
# COMPACT_ATOMS: atom_id res chain seq x y z
N MET A 1 15.16 38.09 82.08
CA MET A 1 13.81 38.57 81.71
C MET A 1 13.98 39.78 80.80
N PRO A 2 13.15 40.04 79.78
CA PRO A 2 12.38 39.18 78.86
C PRO A 2 12.71 39.54 77.37
N GLY A 3 12.36 38.73 76.37
CA GLY A 3 11.17 38.96 75.55
C GLY A 3 11.44 38.48 74.11
N MET A 4 10.69 37.47 73.65
CA MET A 4 9.57 37.60 72.70
C MET A 4 10.01 37.84 71.24
N ALA A 5 9.94 36.78 70.44
CA ALA A 5 9.70 36.84 68.99
C ALA A 5 8.29 37.48 68.74
N PRO A 6 7.90 37.96 67.54
CA PRO A 6 7.86 37.10 66.35
C PRO A 6 7.91 37.78 64.94
N GLU A 7 7.89 36.91 63.93
CA GLU A 7 7.07 36.98 62.71
C GLU A 7 7.54 37.67 61.40
N LYS A 8 7.81 36.79 60.42
CA LYS A 8 7.51 36.77 58.97
C LYS A 8 7.85 37.99 58.10
N THR A 9 8.57 37.70 57.02
CA THR A 9 7.98 37.93 55.68
C THR A 9 8.58 36.99 54.63
N ASP A 10 7.66 36.32 53.94
CA ASP A 10 7.85 35.37 52.84
C ASP A 10 8.35 36.12 51.59
N GLY A 11 9.53 35.77 51.11
CA GLY A 11 10.15 36.33 49.92
C GLY A 11 10.49 35.22 48.93
N ARG A 12 9.47 34.63 48.30
CA ARG A 12 9.62 33.71 47.16
C ARG A 12 10.46 34.39 46.08
N ARG A 13 11.74 34.02 45.99
CA ARG A 13 12.61 34.37 44.86
C ARG A 13 12.08 33.65 43.63
N SER A 14 11.43 34.40 42.74
CA SER A 14 11.10 33.94 41.40
C SER A 14 12.40 33.71 40.63
N SER A 15 12.71 32.44 40.39
CA SER A 15 13.76 32.00 39.47
C SER A 15 13.50 32.57 38.06
N PRO A 16 14.51 33.15 37.38
CA PRO A 16 14.34 33.63 36.01
C PRO A 16 14.10 32.46 35.06
N ARG A 17 12.99 32.49 34.32
CA ARG A 17 12.67 31.51 33.27
C ARG A 17 13.78 31.53 32.21
N PRO A 18 14.25 30.37 31.71
CA PRO A 18 15.18 30.35 30.59
C PRO A 18 14.50 30.95 29.37
N ARG A 19 15.14 31.94 28.74
CA ARG A 19 14.71 32.46 27.44
C ARG A 19 14.76 31.30 26.45
N LEU A 20 13.59 30.79 26.05
CA LEU A 20 13.48 29.89 24.90
C LEU A 20 14.12 30.62 23.72
N PHE A 21 15.25 30.11 23.24
CA PHE A 21 15.74 30.45 21.92
C PHE A 21 14.67 29.99 20.94
N ALA A 22 13.81 30.92 20.51
CA ALA A 22 12.97 30.70 19.35
C ALA A 22 13.92 30.46 18.18
N GLN A 23 14.06 29.19 17.79
CA GLN A 23 14.69 28.83 16.54
C GLN A 23 13.94 29.61 15.45
N ARG A 24 14.55 30.67 14.92
CA ARG A 24 14.05 31.29 13.68
C ARG A 24 14.22 30.23 12.61
N GLN A 25 13.16 29.48 12.35
CA GLN A 25 13.02 28.77 11.08
C GLN A 25 13.10 29.82 9.99
N LEU A 26 14.21 29.83 9.25
CA LEU A 26 14.30 30.54 7.99
C LEU A 26 13.21 29.98 7.08
N PRO A 27 12.37 30.83 6.45
CA PRO A 27 11.43 30.34 5.46
C PRO A 27 12.25 29.67 4.34
N THR A 28 12.01 28.38 4.10
CA THR A 28 12.48 27.70 2.91
C THR A 28 11.90 28.42 1.70
N LEU A 29 12.71 29.27 1.06
CA LEU A 29 12.37 30.05 -0.13
C LEU A 29 12.24 29.20 -1.40
N ILE A 30 12.42 27.88 -1.27
CA ILE A 30 12.25 26.94 -2.37
C ILE A 30 10.85 26.34 -2.20
N PRO A 31 9.90 26.62 -3.11
CA PRO A 31 8.64 25.89 -3.11
C PRO A 31 8.95 24.39 -3.20
N PRO A 32 8.16 23.52 -2.54
CA PRO A 32 8.35 22.08 -2.72
C PRO A 32 8.34 21.78 -4.22
N PRO A 33 9.20 20.86 -4.71
CA PRO A 33 9.18 20.47 -6.11
C PRO A 33 7.74 20.14 -6.48
N GLU A 34 7.27 20.73 -7.58
CA GLU A 34 5.91 20.49 -8.07
C GLU A 34 5.66 18.98 -8.16
N PRO A 35 4.47 18.52 -7.75
CA PRO A 35 4.19 17.10 -7.76
C PRO A 35 4.34 16.56 -9.18
N PHE A 36 5.17 15.53 -9.35
CA PHE A 36 5.20 14.76 -10.59
C PHE A 36 3.77 14.34 -10.95
N SER A 37 3.46 14.23 -12.23
CA SER A 37 2.17 13.71 -12.70
C SER A 37 2.30 12.22 -13.03
N PRO A 38 2.33 11.31 -12.04
CA PRO A 38 2.51 9.90 -12.33
C PRO A 38 1.34 9.34 -13.13
N ILE A 39 1.63 8.28 -13.86
CA ILE A 39 0.63 7.40 -14.44
C ILE A 39 0.55 6.20 -13.50
N THR A 40 -0.61 6.00 -12.87
CA THR A 40 -0.83 4.89 -11.95
C THR A 40 -1.81 3.90 -12.58
N LEU A 41 -1.36 2.65 -12.76
CA LEU A 41 -2.22 1.53 -13.13
C LEU A 41 -2.34 0.60 -11.93
N ARG A 42 -3.58 0.29 -11.57
CA ARG A 42 -3.87 -0.72 -10.55
C ARG A 42 -4.59 -1.89 -11.19
N VAL A 43 -4.05 -3.09 -10.98
CA VAL A 43 -4.57 -4.35 -11.49
C VAL A 43 -4.88 -5.22 -10.29
N ASN A 44 -6.11 -5.73 -10.21
CA ASN A 44 -6.50 -6.68 -9.18
C ASN A 44 -6.96 -7.97 -9.86
N THR A 45 -6.26 -9.07 -9.56
CA THR A 45 -6.55 -10.42 -10.05
C THR A 45 -6.90 -11.35 -8.89
N SER A 46 -7.46 -10.79 -7.81
CA SER A 46 -7.83 -11.57 -6.63
C SER A 46 -9.02 -12.48 -6.92
N VAL A 47 -9.02 -13.65 -6.28
CA VAL A 47 -10.10 -14.65 -6.39
C VAL A 47 -10.80 -14.72 -5.05
N HIS A 48 -12.11 -14.50 -5.04
CA HIS A 48 -12.96 -14.65 -3.86
C HIS A 48 -13.87 -15.85 -4.04
N VAL A 49 -13.65 -16.87 -3.22
CA VAL A 49 -14.48 -18.08 -3.15
C VAL A 49 -15.42 -17.94 -1.96
N THR A 50 -16.72 -18.02 -2.23
CA THR A 50 -17.79 -17.91 -1.23
C THR A 50 -18.59 -19.21 -1.19
N HIS A 51 -19.29 -19.45 -0.07
CA HIS A 51 -20.07 -20.66 0.19
C HIS A 51 -19.21 -21.92 0.32
N ASP A 52 -19.87 -23.07 0.46
CA ASP A 52 -19.25 -24.32 0.85
C ASP A 52 -18.96 -25.23 -0.35
N ASN A 53 -18.01 -26.15 -0.18
CA ASN A 53 -17.74 -27.27 -1.07
C ASN A 53 -17.30 -26.91 -2.51
N ASN A 54 -16.79 -25.70 -2.75
CA ASN A 54 -16.20 -25.32 -4.03
C ASN A 54 -14.93 -26.13 -4.33
N ILE A 55 -14.69 -26.37 -5.62
CA ILE A 55 -13.41 -26.91 -6.11
C ILE A 55 -12.92 -25.95 -7.19
N VAL A 56 -11.86 -25.21 -6.89
CA VAL A 56 -11.29 -24.22 -7.79
C VAL A 56 -9.90 -24.67 -8.22
N CYS A 57 -9.74 -24.86 -9.53
CA CYS A 57 -8.46 -25.17 -10.15
C CYS A 57 -7.78 -23.87 -10.58
N LEU A 58 -6.60 -23.59 -10.04
CA LEU A 58 -5.81 -22.42 -10.40
C LEU A 58 -4.51 -22.86 -11.08
N ARG A 59 -4.15 -22.14 -12.15
CA ARG A 59 -2.96 -22.44 -12.95
C ARG A 59 -1.66 -22.06 -12.25
N SER A 60 -1.70 -21.04 -11.41
CA SER A 60 -0.54 -20.43 -10.78
C SER A 60 -0.88 -19.94 -9.37
N ALA A 61 0.14 -19.78 -8.53
CA ALA A 61 0.01 -19.15 -7.21
C ALA A 61 -0.29 -17.64 -7.36
N PRO A 62 -0.82 -16.95 -6.34
CA PRO A 62 -1.12 -15.52 -6.44
C PRO A 62 0.11 -14.68 -6.82
N GLU A 63 1.28 -15.01 -6.25
CA GLU A 63 2.54 -14.31 -6.53
C GLU A 63 2.96 -14.43 -7.99
N GLU A 64 2.83 -15.63 -8.57
CA GLU A 64 3.11 -15.91 -9.98
C GLU A 64 2.13 -15.15 -10.88
N ALA A 65 0.83 -15.16 -10.55
CA ALA A 65 -0.19 -14.43 -11.29
C ALA A 65 0.04 -12.91 -11.27
N ALA A 66 0.46 -12.36 -10.13
CA ALA A 66 0.81 -10.93 -10.02
C ALA A 66 2.02 -10.59 -10.91
N GLY A 67 3.06 -11.42 -10.89
CA GLY A 67 4.25 -11.24 -11.72
C GLY A 67 3.95 -11.30 -13.22
N GLU A 68 3.14 -12.28 -13.64
CA GLU A 68 2.72 -12.42 -15.04
C GLU A 68 1.88 -11.22 -15.49
N ALA A 69 0.90 -10.81 -14.69
CA ALA A 69 0.09 -9.64 -14.99
C ALA A 69 0.92 -8.36 -15.08
N ALA A 70 1.84 -8.13 -14.14
CA ALA A 70 2.75 -6.97 -14.18
C ALA A 70 3.58 -6.96 -15.46
N ARG A 71 4.12 -8.12 -15.86
CA ARG A 71 4.91 -8.26 -17.09
C ARG A 71 4.07 -7.94 -18.33
N LEU A 72 2.88 -8.53 -18.44
CA LEU A 72 1.97 -8.31 -19.57
C LEU A 72 1.56 -6.84 -19.70
N VAL A 73 1.27 -6.18 -18.57
CA VAL A 73 0.97 -4.74 -18.55
C VAL A 73 2.16 -3.94 -19.07
N MET A 74 3.37 -4.23 -18.61
CA MET A 74 4.57 -3.52 -19.05
C MET A 74 4.86 -3.74 -20.54
N GLU A 75 4.67 -4.95 -21.05
CA GLU A 75 4.80 -5.26 -22.47
C GLU A 75 3.76 -4.51 -23.30
N ALA A 76 2.51 -4.46 -22.86
CA ALA A 76 1.43 -3.71 -23.50
C ALA A 76 1.71 -2.19 -23.53
N ILE A 77 2.22 -1.61 -22.43
CA ILE A 77 2.58 -0.20 -22.37
C ILE A 77 3.71 0.11 -23.36
N LYS A 78 4.76 -0.74 -23.39
CA LYS A 78 5.87 -0.58 -24.34
C LYS A 78 5.40 -0.65 -25.79
N ALA A 79 4.49 -1.58 -26.11
CA ALA A 79 3.93 -1.72 -27.45
C ALA A 79 3.02 -0.54 -27.83
N GLY A 80 2.16 -0.10 -26.91
CA GLY A 80 1.21 0.99 -27.14
C GLY A 80 1.84 2.39 -27.23
N ALA A 81 3.01 2.59 -26.61
CA ALA A 81 3.75 3.84 -26.69
C ALA A 81 4.25 4.17 -28.11
N ALA A 82 4.37 3.17 -29.00
CA ALA A 82 5.14 3.29 -30.24
C ALA A 82 4.34 3.59 -31.53
N GLY A 83 2.99 3.69 -31.55
CA GLY A 83 2.36 3.76 -32.88
C GLY A 83 0.89 4.12 -33.12
N SER A 84 0.02 4.35 -32.12
CA SER A 84 -1.41 4.57 -32.46
C SER A 84 -2.21 5.50 -31.55
N GLY A 85 -1.53 6.30 -30.72
CA GLY A 85 -2.19 7.22 -29.78
C GLY A 85 -1.39 7.44 -28.50
N GLY A 86 -0.54 6.47 -28.13
CA GLY A 86 0.48 6.59 -27.09
C GLY A 86 -0.07 6.77 -25.66
N VAL A 87 0.69 6.28 -24.69
CA VAL A 87 0.55 6.78 -23.31
C VAL A 87 1.38 8.07 -23.27
N PRO A 88 0.82 9.24 -22.90
CA PRO A 88 1.59 10.48 -22.86
C PRO A 88 2.61 10.39 -21.72
N MET A 89 3.88 10.15 -22.06
CA MET A 89 4.97 9.90 -21.11
C MET A 89 5.71 11.16 -20.66
N ILE A 90 5.35 12.34 -21.19
CA ILE A 90 5.91 13.64 -20.84
C ILE A 90 4.78 14.51 -20.27
N ASP A 91 5.05 15.23 -19.19
CA ASP A 91 4.09 16.14 -18.57
C ASP A 91 4.10 17.55 -19.21
N GLU A 92 3.27 18.44 -18.68
CA GLU A 92 3.11 19.82 -19.18
C GLU A 92 4.40 20.65 -19.06
N ASP A 93 5.30 20.27 -18.14
CA ASP A 93 6.60 20.90 -17.91
C ASP A 93 7.73 20.26 -18.73
N GLY A 94 7.43 19.28 -19.58
CA GLY A 94 8.41 18.58 -20.40
C GLY A 94 9.18 17.49 -19.64
N ARG A 95 8.78 17.12 -18.42
CA ARG A 95 9.45 16.11 -17.59
C ARG A 95 8.89 14.70 -17.87
N PRO A 96 9.71 13.64 -17.77
CA PRO A 96 9.19 12.27 -17.85
C PRO A 96 8.20 11.95 -16.73
N ARG A 97 7.06 11.38 -17.09
CA ARG A 97 6.03 10.96 -16.14
C ARG A 97 6.43 9.64 -15.49
N PRO A 98 6.49 9.55 -14.15
CA PRO A 98 6.70 8.28 -13.47
C PRO A 98 5.55 7.30 -13.76
N LEU A 99 5.87 6.04 -13.98
CA LEU A 99 4.88 4.98 -14.14
C LEU A 99 4.85 4.12 -12.87
N VAL A 100 3.68 4.00 -12.26
CA VAL A 100 3.42 3.14 -11.10
C VAL A 100 2.45 2.06 -11.52
N VAL A 101 2.85 0.80 -11.36
CA VAL A 101 1.97 -0.36 -11.61
C VAL A 101 1.82 -1.13 -10.31
N GLU A 102 0.60 -1.14 -9.78
CA GLU A 102 0.22 -1.89 -8.59
C GLU A 102 -0.55 -3.13 -9.02
N VAL A 103 -0.03 -4.31 -8.69
CA VAL A 103 -0.71 -5.58 -8.97
C VAL A 103 -1.05 -6.29 -7.67
N GLU A 104 -2.33 -6.54 -7.47
CA GLU A 104 -2.87 -7.24 -6.32
C GLU A 104 -3.39 -8.60 -6.75
N ALA A 105 -2.77 -9.65 -6.26
CA ALA A 105 -3.24 -11.01 -6.43
C ALA A 105 -3.33 -11.67 -5.05
N GLY A 106 -4.43 -12.37 -4.82
CA GLY A 106 -4.68 -13.02 -3.54
C GLY A 106 -5.93 -13.88 -3.63
N TRP A 107 -6.06 -14.79 -2.68
CA TRP A 107 -7.24 -15.64 -2.56
C TRP A 107 -7.92 -15.37 -1.24
N ARG A 108 -9.21 -15.09 -1.28
CA ARG A 108 -10.07 -15.08 -0.11
C ARG A 108 -11.02 -16.26 -0.21
N VAL A 109 -11.04 -17.10 0.82
CA VAL A 109 -11.90 -18.28 0.88
C VAL A 109 -12.77 -18.19 2.11
N GLU A 110 -14.07 -18.23 1.90
CA GLU A 110 -15.10 -18.25 2.93
C GLU A 110 -15.94 -19.52 2.79
N GLY A 111 -16.56 -19.97 3.88
CA GLY A 111 -17.29 -21.24 3.91
C GLY A 111 -16.38 -22.45 4.21
N ALA A 112 -16.98 -23.64 4.21
CA ALA A 112 -16.35 -24.89 4.60
C ALA A 112 -16.21 -25.89 3.43
N GLY A 113 -15.21 -26.77 3.50
CA GLY A 113 -15.03 -27.84 2.50
C GLY A 113 -14.58 -27.37 1.11
N ASN A 114 -14.14 -26.12 0.99
CA ASN A 114 -13.56 -25.57 -0.23
C ASN A 114 -12.17 -26.14 -0.49
N VAL A 115 -11.86 -26.41 -1.75
CA VAL A 115 -10.54 -26.84 -2.21
C VAL A 115 -10.08 -25.88 -3.29
N ILE A 116 -8.90 -25.29 -3.07
CA ILE A 116 -8.19 -24.49 -4.06
C ILE A 116 -6.85 -25.16 -4.30
N GLY A 117 -6.53 -25.43 -5.56
CA GLY A 117 -5.28 -26.08 -5.88
C GLY A 117 -5.05 -26.25 -7.37
N ARG A 118 -4.00 -27.00 -7.68
CA ARG A 118 -3.67 -27.41 -9.05
C ARG A 118 -4.65 -28.47 -9.53
N GLU A 119 -4.60 -28.72 -10.84
CA GLU A 119 -5.56 -29.59 -11.52
C GLU A 119 -5.57 -31.02 -10.99
N ASP A 120 -4.41 -31.55 -10.62
CA ASP A 120 -4.25 -32.86 -9.99
C ASP A 120 -5.03 -32.96 -8.67
N VAL A 121 -4.84 -32.00 -7.77
CA VAL A 121 -5.56 -31.94 -6.48
C VAL A 121 -7.06 -31.81 -6.70
N ALA A 122 -7.48 -30.92 -7.62
CA ALA A 122 -8.89 -30.75 -7.95
C ALA A 122 -9.51 -32.04 -8.49
N ARG A 123 -8.82 -32.73 -9.39
CA ARG A 123 -9.26 -33.98 -10.02
C ARG A 123 -9.40 -35.11 -8.99
N ASP A 124 -8.45 -35.23 -8.07
CA ASP A 124 -8.49 -36.25 -7.02
C ASP A 124 -9.65 -36.03 -6.06
N ILE A 125 -9.91 -34.77 -5.67
CA ILE A 125 -11.06 -34.44 -4.82
C ILE A 125 -12.39 -34.68 -5.53
N VAL A 126 -12.50 -34.33 -6.82
CA VAL A 126 -13.69 -34.63 -7.62
C VAL A 126 -13.95 -36.14 -7.67
N ARG A 127 -12.92 -36.94 -7.95
CA ARG A 127 -13.03 -38.41 -7.97
C ARG A 127 -13.45 -38.97 -6.61
N ALA A 128 -12.83 -38.49 -5.53
CA ALA A 128 -13.16 -38.92 -4.17
C ALA A 128 -14.60 -38.59 -3.76
N ARG A 129 -15.16 -37.48 -4.27
CA ARG A 129 -16.56 -37.08 -4.01
C ARG A 129 -17.55 -37.89 -4.85
N LEU A 130 -17.23 -38.17 -6.12
CA LEU A 130 -18.10 -38.95 -7.01
C LEU A 130 -18.12 -40.45 -6.66
N GLY A 131 -17.02 -41.00 -6.16
CA GLY A 131 -16.94 -42.41 -5.73
C GLY A 131 -17.60 -42.71 -4.37
N ARG A 132 -18.22 -41.70 -3.73
CA ARG A 132 -18.92 -41.83 -2.45
C ARG A 132 -20.45 -41.70 -2.57
N GLY A 133 -20.99 -41.79 -3.79
CA GLY A 133 -22.44 -41.79 -4.08
C GLY A 133 -23.03 -43.17 -4.22
#